data_AF-A0A5E4GN37-F1
#
_entry.id   AF-A0A5E4GN37-F1
#
_cell.length_a   1.000
_cell.length_b   1.000
_cell.length_c   1.000
_cell.angle_alpha   90.00
_cell.angle_beta   90.00
_cell.angle_gamma   90.00
#
_symmetry.space_group_name_H-M   'P 1'
#
loop_
_entity.id
_entity.type
_entity.pdbx_description
1 polymer ?
#
loop_
_entity_poly.entity_id
_entity_poly.type
_entity_poly.pdbx_seq_one_letter_code
_entity_poly.pdbx_strand_id
1 'polypeptide(L)'
;MGGGSMVVRLVLIFTILSVASSIDDKCAACNAVAEELELGLSNEKPRNHLDMRHRLDSTGQRRGKVIDYRVSELRVVELLDGICEKMQDYTLHKIDSNRKEWIKVDNWDNLTISKQEAKAYSKDLSTYCGRLLEETEDELAELIKKGSVRGGDVSKVLCQDLSAHCSRTR
;
A
#
# COMPACT_ATOMS: atom_id res chain seq x y z
N MET A 1 -0.05 58.34 -38.81
CA MET A 1 1.00 57.31 -38.93
C MET A 1 1.02 56.50 -37.64
N GLY A 2 0.49 55.28 -37.68
CA GLY A 2 0.51 54.35 -36.56
C GLY A 2 1.75 53.47 -36.65
N GLY A 3 2.43 53.30 -35.52
CA GLY A 3 3.54 52.36 -35.34
C GLY A 3 3.42 51.72 -33.97
N GLY A 4 2.49 50.76 -33.85
CA GLY A 4 2.37 49.90 -32.67
C GLY A 4 3.16 48.62 -32.91
N SER A 5 4.29 48.49 -32.22
CA SER A 5 5.24 47.40 -32.37
C SER A 5 4.63 46.04 -32.01
N MET A 6 4.85 45.09 -32.92
CA MET A 6 4.41 43.72 -32.93
C MET A 6 5.28 42.87 -32.00
N VAL A 7 4.76 42.48 -30.84
CA VAL A 7 5.30 41.33 -30.08
C VAL A 7 4.15 40.56 -29.42
N VAL A 8 3.46 39.73 -30.20
CA VAL A 8 2.55 38.72 -29.65
C VAL A 8 3.40 37.55 -29.16
N ARG A 9 3.55 37.41 -27.84
CA ARG A 9 4.20 36.24 -27.23
C ARG A 9 3.26 35.04 -27.31
N LEU A 10 3.59 34.06 -28.15
CA LEU A 10 2.98 32.73 -28.12
C LEU A 10 3.50 31.97 -26.89
N VAL A 11 2.68 31.90 -25.84
CA VAL A 11 2.91 31.01 -24.70
C VAL A 11 2.32 29.63 -25.07
N LEU A 12 3.17 28.69 -25.46
CA LEU A 12 2.81 27.28 -25.62
C LEU A 12 2.70 26.66 -24.22
N ILE A 13 1.48 26.57 -23.70
CA ILE A 13 1.18 25.80 -22.49
C ILE A 13 1.17 24.32 -22.90
N PHE A 14 2.29 23.63 -22.71
CA PHE A 14 2.31 22.17 -22.71
C PHE A 14 1.59 21.70 -21.44
N THR A 15 0.30 21.42 -21.54
CA THR A 15 -0.41 20.65 -20.53
C THR A 15 0.18 19.24 -20.55
N ILE A 16 1.06 18.93 -19.60
CA ILE A 16 1.51 17.57 -19.35
C ILE A 16 0.27 16.83 -18.84
N LEU A 17 -0.46 16.15 -19.73
CA LEU A 17 -1.38 15.11 -19.31
C LEU A 17 -0.49 14.00 -18.75
N SER A 18 -0.29 14.02 -17.43
CA SER A 18 0.11 12.82 -16.71
C SER A 18 -0.97 11.78 -17.02
N VAL A 19 -0.68 10.85 -17.92
CA VAL A 19 -1.51 9.67 -18.11
C VAL A 19 -1.40 8.94 -16.79
N ALA A 20 -2.34 9.18 -15.88
CA ALA A 20 -2.45 8.38 -14.68
C ALA A 20 -2.74 6.97 -15.16
N SER A 21 -1.75 6.07 -15.07
CA SER A 21 -2.00 4.64 -15.20
C SER A 21 -2.90 4.24 -14.04
N SER A 22 -4.20 4.36 -14.26
CA SER A 22 -5.19 3.85 -13.34
C SER A 22 -5.23 2.34 -13.52
N ILE A 23 -4.96 1.61 -12.44
CA ILE A 23 -5.26 0.19 -12.42
C ILE A 23 -6.75 0.01 -12.70
N ASP A 24 -7.05 -0.82 -13.70
CA ASP A 24 -8.40 -1.09 -14.19
C ASP A 24 -9.21 -1.90 -13.16
N ASP A 25 -8.65 -3.01 -12.69
CA ASP A 25 -9.24 -3.81 -11.62
C ASP A 25 -8.65 -3.44 -10.25
N LYS A 26 -9.23 -2.39 -9.64
CA LYS A 26 -8.84 -1.92 -8.31
C LYS A 26 -9.11 -2.97 -7.23
N CYS A 27 -10.15 -3.78 -7.36
CA CYS A 27 -10.47 -4.79 -6.35
C CYS A 27 -9.40 -5.88 -6.33
N ALA A 28 -9.03 -6.42 -7.49
CA ALA A 28 -7.97 -7.41 -7.59
C ALA A 28 -6.61 -6.86 -7.09
N ALA A 29 -6.28 -5.61 -7.44
CA ALA A 29 -5.05 -4.97 -6.96
C ALA A 29 -5.08 -4.73 -5.44
N CYS A 30 -6.22 -4.31 -4.88
CA CYS A 30 -6.37 -4.20 -3.44
C CYS A 30 -6.14 -5.54 -2.73
N ASN A 31 -6.70 -6.62 -3.28
CA ASN A 31 -6.56 -7.95 -2.68
C ASN A 31 -5.11 -8.43 -2.67
N ALA A 32 -4.30 -8.09 -3.68
CA ALA A 32 -2.87 -8.37 -3.66
C ALA A 32 -2.13 -7.62 -2.53
N VAL A 33 -2.48 -6.35 -2.29
CA VAL A 33 -1.94 -5.59 -1.14
C VAL A 33 -2.41 -6.20 0.19
N ALA A 34 -3.69 -6.54 0.28
CA ALA A 34 -4.28 -7.16 1.47
C ALA A 34 -3.63 -8.50 1.80
N GLU A 35 -3.26 -9.31 0.80
CA GLU A 35 -2.55 -10.57 0.97
C GLU A 35 -1.18 -10.37 1.66
N GLU A 36 -0.41 -9.35 1.28
CA GLU A 36 0.89 -9.08 1.92
C GLU A 36 0.74 -8.59 3.36
N LEU A 37 -0.29 -7.80 3.66
CA LEU A 37 -0.61 -7.40 5.03
C LEU A 37 -1.10 -8.58 5.88
N GLU A 38 -1.92 -9.45 5.30
CA GLU A 38 -2.39 -10.70 5.89
C GLU A 38 -1.21 -11.63 6.24
N LEU A 39 -0.27 -11.81 5.32
CA LEU A 39 0.99 -12.52 5.56
C LEU A 39 1.83 -11.86 6.66
N GLY A 40 1.86 -10.53 6.72
CA GLY A 40 2.52 -9.77 7.79
C GLY A 40 1.93 -10.10 9.16
N LEU A 41 0.60 -10.06 9.28
CA LEU A 41 -0.13 -10.40 10.50
C LEU A 41 0.06 -11.88 10.90
N SER A 42 0.06 -12.81 9.96
CA SER A 42 0.23 -14.24 10.25
C SER A 42 1.65 -14.59 10.70
N ASN A 43 2.66 -13.87 10.20
CA ASN A 43 4.06 -14.08 10.52
C ASN A 43 4.58 -13.18 11.66
N GLU A 44 3.70 -12.37 12.26
CA GLU A 44 4.03 -11.48 13.36
C GLU A 44 4.59 -12.27 14.55
N LYS A 45 5.79 -11.91 15.01
CA LYS A 45 6.42 -12.57 16.15
C LYS A 45 5.75 -12.13 17.45
N PRO A 46 5.34 -13.04 18.34
CA PRO A 46 4.77 -12.68 19.64
C PRO A 46 5.71 -11.77 20.43
N ARG A 47 5.18 -10.63 20.90
CA ARG A 47 5.89 -9.66 21.73
C ARG A 47 4.97 -9.21 22.87
N ASN A 48 5.52 -9.05 24.07
CA ASN A 48 4.74 -8.64 25.25
C ASN A 48 4.55 -7.11 25.30
N HIS A 49 5.63 -6.35 25.53
CA HIS A 49 5.51 -4.92 25.74
C HIS A 49 6.76 -4.17 25.25
N LEU A 50 6.55 -2.93 24.81
CA LEU A 50 7.60 -1.95 24.55
C LEU A 50 7.93 -1.22 25.85
N ASP A 51 9.16 -1.35 26.31
CA ASP A 51 9.66 -0.65 27.50
C ASP A 51 10.34 0.67 27.10
N MET A 52 9.60 1.77 27.21
CA MET A 52 10.09 3.11 26.90
C MET A 52 10.72 3.80 28.13
N ARG A 53 11.01 3.06 29.21
CA ARG A 53 11.57 3.63 30.45
C ARG A 53 13.09 3.77 30.39
N HIS A 54 13.57 4.68 29.54
CA HIS A 54 15.00 4.89 29.34
C HIS A 54 15.67 5.76 30.42
N ARG A 55 14.88 6.50 31.23
CA ARG A 55 15.42 7.39 32.29
C ARG A 55 15.38 6.70 33.65
N LEU A 56 16.46 6.80 34.41
CA LEU A 56 16.49 6.47 35.84
C LEU A 56 16.20 7.72 36.66
N ASP A 57 15.49 7.57 37.77
CA ASP A 57 15.34 8.63 38.76
C ASP A 57 16.39 8.56 39.86
N SER A 58 16.35 9.51 40.80
CA SER A 58 17.31 9.60 41.91
C SER A 58 17.26 8.41 42.87
N THR A 59 16.25 7.54 42.78
CA THR A 59 16.13 6.30 43.56
C THR A 59 16.58 5.06 42.78
N GLY A 60 17.06 5.23 41.54
CA GLY A 60 17.43 4.13 40.66
C GLY A 60 16.25 3.43 39.98
N GLN A 61 15.04 3.97 40.09
CA GLN A 61 13.87 3.41 39.41
C GLN A 61 13.75 3.94 37.98
N ARG A 62 13.34 3.06 37.06
CA ARG A 62 13.11 3.41 35.65
C ARG A 62 11.79 4.17 35.51
N ARG A 63 11.86 5.37 34.96
CA ARG A 63 10.70 6.23 34.63
C ARG A 63 10.39 6.19 33.14
N GLY A 64 9.10 6.19 32.81
CA GLY A 64 8.58 6.19 31.44
C GLY A 64 7.33 5.32 31.31
N LYS A 65 6.96 5.00 30.07
CA LYS A 65 5.76 4.21 29.74
C LYS A 65 6.15 2.79 29.34
N VAL A 66 5.36 1.81 29.77
CA VAL A 66 5.35 0.46 29.21
C VAL A 66 4.08 0.34 28.38
N ILE A 67 4.22 -0.02 27.10
CA ILE A 67 3.11 -0.07 26.14
C ILE A 67 2.96 -1.51 25.67
N ASP A 68 1.75 -2.06 25.71
CA ASP A 68 1.48 -3.35 25.07
C ASP A 68 1.77 -3.24 23.56
N TYR A 69 2.54 -4.17 23.02
CA TYR A 69 2.93 -4.13 21.61
C TYR A 69 1.72 -4.14 20.67
N ARG A 70 0.63 -4.84 21.04
CA ARG A 70 -0.57 -4.99 20.21
C ARG A 70 -1.27 -3.68 19.89
N VAL A 71 -1.18 -2.71 20.80
CA VAL A 71 -1.81 -1.38 20.70
C VAL A 71 -0.79 -0.29 20.34
N SER A 72 0.45 -0.67 20.03
CA SER A 72 1.52 0.28 19.75
C SER A 72 1.52 0.74 18.30
N GLU A 73 1.84 2.02 18.06
CA GLU A 73 2.06 2.55 16.70
C GLU A 73 3.21 1.80 16.01
N LEU A 74 4.22 1.36 16.77
CA LEU A 74 5.33 0.59 16.22
C LEU A 74 4.87 -0.69 15.51
N ARG A 75 3.88 -1.40 16.06
CA ARG A 75 3.31 -2.59 15.41
C ARG A 75 2.68 -2.24 14.06
N VAL A 76 1.98 -1.11 13.96
CA VAL A 76 1.39 -0.64 12.69
C VAL A 76 2.49 -0.36 11.68
N VAL A 77 3.51 0.41 12.06
CA VAL A 77 4.65 0.72 11.20
C VAL A 77 5.34 -0.56 10.74
N GLU A 78 5.64 -1.50 11.63
CA GLU A 78 6.28 -2.77 11.28
C GLU A 78 5.42 -3.64 10.35
N LEU A 79 4.09 -3.57 10.44
CA LEU A 79 3.19 -4.31 9.57
C LEU A 79 3.07 -3.69 8.17
N LEU A 80 3.02 -2.36 8.09
CA LEU A 80 2.83 -1.64 6.82
C LEU A 80 4.14 -1.40 6.06
N ASP A 81 5.28 -1.42 6.76
CA ASP A 81 6.60 -1.23 6.17
C ASP A 81 6.90 -2.28 5.09
N GLY A 82 7.42 -1.82 3.96
CA GLY A 82 7.83 -2.71 2.87
C GLY A 82 6.70 -3.31 2.04
N ILE A 83 5.41 -3.13 2.39
CA ILE A 83 4.30 -3.76 1.66
C ILE A 83 4.29 -3.32 0.19
N CYS A 84 4.41 -2.02 -0.06
CA CYS A 84 4.33 -1.49 -1.43
C CYS A 84 5.57 -1.82 -2.26
N GLU A 85 6.71 -2.06 -1.63
CA GLU A 85 7.91 -2.56 -2.27
C GLU A 85 7.71 -4.01 -2.74
N LYS A 86 7.08 -4.86 -1.94
CA LYS A 86 6.75 -6.25 -2.32
C LYS A 86 5.81 -6.35 -3.51
N MET A 87 5.00 -5.32 -3.80
CA MET A 87 4.20 -5.29 -5.02
C MET A 87 5.06 -5.33 -6.29
N GLN A 88 6.35 -5.03 -6.20
CA GLN A 88 7.29 -5.20 -7.31
C GLN A 88 7.56 -6.67 -7.65
N ASP A 89 7.24 -7.60 -6.76
CA ASP A 89 7.30 -9.05 -6.99
C ASP A 89 6.03 -9.58 -7.67
N TYR A 90 5.04 -8.74 -7.94
CA TYR A 90 3.79 -9.13 -8.57
C TYR A 90 3.72 -8.71 -10.04
N THR A 91 2.94 -9.42 -10.85
CA THR A 91 2.61 -9.02 -12.22
C THR A 91 1.18 -9.39 -12.57
N LEU A 92 0.65 -8.78 -13.63
CA LEU A 92 -0.68 -9.08 -14.14
C LEU A 92 -0.62 -10.24 -15.12
N HIS A 93 -1.11 -11.41 -14.70
CA HIS A 93 -1.23 -12.60 -15.53
C HIS A 93 -2.56 -12.60 -16.28
N LYS A 94 -2.51 -12.72 -17.60
CA LYS A 94 -3.69 -12.80 -18.48
C LYS A 94 -4.05 -14.28 -18.62
N ILE A 95 -5.11 -14.72 -17.94
CA ILE A 95 -5.59 -16.11 -17.99
C ILE A 95 -6.34 -16.35 -19.30
N ASP A 96 -7.18 -15.39 -19.70
CA ASP A 96 -7.88 -15.37 -20.99
C ASP A 96 -8.17 -13.92 -21.41
N SER A 97 -8.98 -13.74 -22.46
CA SER A 97 -9.32 -12.42 -23.02
C SER A 97 -9.95 -11.46 -22.00
N ASN A 98 -10.65 -12.00 -20.99
CA ASN A 98 -11.45 -11.22 -20.05
C ASN A 98 -10.99 -11.35 -18.60
N ARG A 99 -10.20 -12.36 -18.26
CA ARG A 99 -9.74 -12.62 -16.89
C ARG A 99 -8.25 -12.32 -16.74
N LYS A 100 -7.96 -11.43 -15.81
CA LYS A 100 -6.61 -11.04 -15.40
C LYS A 100 -6.50 -11.22 -13.89
N GLU A 101 -5.34 -11.63 -13.43
CA GLU A 101 -5.07 -11.87 -12.01
C GLU A 101 -3.69 -11.34 -11.67
N TRP A 102 -3.56 -10.76 -10.48
CA TRP A 102 -2.26 -10.41 -9.92
C TRP A 102 -1.62 -11.65 -9.34
N ILE A 103 -0.47 -12.04 -9.86
CA ILE A 103 0.29 -13.19 -9.36
C ILE A 103 1.65 -12.72 -8.85
N LYS A 104 2.12 -13.36 -7.78
CA LYS A 104 3.49 -13.20 -7.32
C LYS A 104 4.43 -14.00 -8.22
N VAL A 105 5.53 -13.38 -8.64
CA VAL A 105 6.46 -13.92 -9.62
C VAL A 105 7.66 -14.56 -8.91
N ASP A 106 7.67 -15.88 -8.86
CA ASP A 106 8.83 -16.63 -8.33
C ASP A 106 10.00 -16.65 -9.32
N ASN A 107 9.69 -16.66 -10.63
CA ASN A 107 10.69 -16.67 -11.69
C ASN A 107 10.27 -15.80 -12.89
N TRP A 108 10.94 -14.67 -13.07
CA TRP A 108 10.69 -13.69 -14.14
C TRP A 108 11.01 -14.20 -15.56
N ASP A 109 11.69 -15.34 -15.71
CA ASP A 109 11.95 -15.96 -17.00
C ASP A 109 10.79 -16.83 -17.49
N ASN A 110 9.86 -17.23 -16.62
CA ASN A 110 8.74 -18.13 -16.95
C ASN A 110 7.43 -17.39 -17.21
N LEU A 111 7.50 -16.11 -17.60
CA LEU A 111 6.33 -15.29 -17.86
C LEU A 111 5.88 -15.41 -19.32
N THR A 112 4.56 -15.41 -19.52
CA THR A 112 3.95 -15.39 -20.87
C THR A 112 4.05 -14.02 -21.54
N ILE A 113 4.28 -12.95 -20.76
CA ILE A 113 4.46 -11.57 -21.21
C ILE A 113 5.93 -11.16 -21.15
N SER A 114 6.28 -10.07 -21.85
CA SER A 114 7.64 -9.53 -21.80
C SER A 114 8.00 -9.06 -20.39
N LYS A 115 9.28 -9.19 -20.00
CA LYS A 115 9.77 -8.71 -18.69
C LYS A 115 9.53 -7.22 -18.48
N GLN A 116 9.60 -6.42 -19.55
CA GLN A 116 9.36 -4.99 -19.52
C GLN A 116 7.89 -4.68 -19.21
N GLU A 117 6.96 -5.37 -19.88
CA GLU A 117 5.52 -5.25 -19.61
C GLU A 117 5.20 -5.73 -18.18
N ALA A 118 5.77 -6.85 -17.75
CA ALA A 118 5.56 -7.37 -16.40
C ALA A 118 6.02 -6.38 -15.33
N LYS A 119 7.24 -5.84 -15.46
CA LYS A 119 7.78 -4.82 -14.54
C LYS A 119 6.98 -3.51 -14.55
N ALA A 120 6.38 -3.14 -15.68
CA ALA A 120 5.49 -1.99 -15.75
C ALA A 120 4.25 -2.23 -14.87
N TYR A 121 3.63 -3.41 -14.97
CA TYR A 121 2.51 -3.78 -14.08
C TYR A 121 2.89 -3.79 -12.61
N SER A 122 4.06 -4.33 -12.25
CA SER A 122 4.54 -4.34 -10.86
C SER A 122 4.72 -2.92 -10.31
N LYS A 123 5.25 -2.01 -11.13
CA LYS A 123 5.41 -0.60 -10.76
C LYS A 123 4.06 0.10 -10.59
N ASP A 124 3.11 -0.18 -11.48
CA ASP A 124 1.76 0.35 -11.36
C ASP A 124 1.08 -0.14 -10.08
N LEU A 125 1.23 -1.43 -9.73
CA LEU A 125 0.71 -2.00 -8.48
C LEU A 125 1.36 -1.39 -7.23
N SER A 126 2.69 -1.21 -7.25
CA SER A 126 3.42 -0.53 -6.17
C SER A 126 2.94 0.92 -5.98
N THR A 127 2.72 1.64 -7.08
CA THR A 127 2.19 3.01 -7.04
C THR A 127 0.76 3.05 -6.50
N TYR A 128 -0.07 2.10 -6.92
CA TYR A 128 -1.43 1.94 -6.40
C TYR A 128 -1.44 1.63 -4.90
N CYS A 129 -0.58 0.72 -4.43
CA CYS A 129 -0.42 0.42 -3.01
C CYS A 129 -0.09 1.67 -2.20
N GLY A 130 0.85 2.49 -2.69
CA GLY A 130 1.22 3.74 -2.02
C GLY A 130 0.02 4.66 -1.82
N ARG A 131 -0.80 4.86 -2.86
CA ARG A 131 -2.03 5.67 -2.76
C ARG A 131 -3.06 5.04 -1.82
N LEU A 132 -3.26 3.73 -1.92
CA LEU A 132 -4.21 2.99 -1.07
C LEU A 132 -3.85 3.14 0.41
N LEU A 133 -2.58 2.96 0.76
CA LEU A 133 -2.13 3.09 2.15
C LEU A 133 -2.14 4.55 2.59
N GLU A 134 -1.72 5.50 1.75
CA GLU A 134 -1.82 6.93 2.07
C GLU A 134 -3.26 7.36 2.39
N GLU A 135 -4.25 6.84 1.66
CA GLU A 135 -5.67 7.15 1.87
C GLU A 135 -6.27 6.45 3.10
N THR A 136 -5.76 5.28 3.51
CA THR A 136 -6.42 4.41 4.50
C THR A 136 -5.63 4.19 5.80
N GLU A 137 -4.37 4.64 5.87
CA GLU A 137 -3.44 4.33 6.98
C GLU A 137 -4.01 4.69 8.34
N ASP A 138 -4.59 5.88 8.51
CA ASP A 138 -5.09 6.36 9.79
C ASP A 138 -6.18 5.44 10.37
N GLU A 139 -7.19 5.10 9.56
CA GLU A 139 -8.29 4.24 9.97
C GLU A 139 -7.84 2.78 10.13
N LEU A 140 -6.98 2.31 9.23
CA LEU A 140 -6.41 0.97 9.29
C LEU A 140 -5.57 0.78 10.56
N ALA A 141 -4.74 1.76 10.92
CA ALA A 141 -3.92 1.77 12.13
C ALA A 141 -4.78 1.61 13.39
N GLU A 142 -5.88 2.36 13.47
CA GLU A 142 -6.83 2.26 14.58
C GLU A 142 -7.46 0.87 14.69
N LEU A 143 -7.86 0.27 13.56
CA LEU A 143 -8.44 -1.07 13.54
C LEU A 143 -7.41 -2.15 13.91
N ILE A 144 -6.16 -2.02 13.46
CA ILE A 144 -5.05 -2.92 13.84
C ILE A 144 -4.80 -2.84 15.35
N LYS A 145 -4.73 -1.63 15.93
CA LYS A 145 -4.50 -1.41 17.37
C LYS A 145 -5.66 -1.95 18.21
N LYS A 146 -6.91 -1.87 17.71
CA LYS A 146 -8.09 -2.47 18.37
C LYS A 146 -8.17 -3.99 18.24
N GLY A 147 -7.33 -4.60 17.40
CA GLY A 147 -7.40 -6.03 17.09
C GLY A 147 -8.64 -6.42 16.28
N SER A 148 -9.22 -5.45 15.56
CA SER A 148 -10.36 -5.62 14.65
C SER A 148 -9.94 -6.14 13.28
N VAL A 149 -8.66 -6.00 12.93
CA VAL A 149 -8.06 -6.66 11.76
C VAL A 149 -7.40 -7.96 12.24
N ARG A 150 -7.93 -9.09 11.81
CA ARG A 150 -7.41 -10.43 12.11
C ARG A 150 -7.10 -11.14 10.81
N GLY A 151 -6.33 -12.21 10.93
CA GLY A 151 -6.07 -13.05 9.77
C GLY A 151 -7.37 -13.61 9.18
N GLY A 152 -7.59 -13.36 7.89
CA GLY A 152 -8.78 -13.69 7.11
C GLY A 152 -9.72 -12.52 6.85
N ASP A 153 -9.57 -11.41 7.59
CA ASP A 153 -10.47 -10.25 7.49
C ASP A 153 -9.84 -9.05 6.75
N VAL A 154 -8.53 -9.10 6.44
CA VAL A 154 -7.80 -7.94 5.89
C VAL A 154 -8.40 -7.45 4.58
N SER A 155 -8.68 -8.34 3.63
CA SER A 155 -9.30 -7.97 2.35
C SER A 155 -10.67 -7.29 2.55
N LYS A 156 -11.50 -7.80 3.47
CA LYS A 156 -12.78 -7.18 3.76
C LYS A 156 -12.61 -5.77 4.34
N VAL A 157 -11.76 -5.63 5.36
CA VAL A 157 -11.53 -4.34 6.02
C VAL A 157 -10.91 -3.34 5.04
N LEU A 158 -9.78 -3.68 4.42
CA LEU A 158 -9.03 -2.75 3.58
C LEU A 158 -9.74 -2.49 2.25
N CYS A 159 -10.22 -3.54 1.58
CA CYS A 159 -10.70 -3.43 0.20
C CYS A 159 -12.19 -3.16 0.08
N GLN A 160 -13.01 -3.52 1.07
CA GLN A 160 -14.44 -3.24 1.05
C GLN A 160 -14.80 -2.07 1.97
N ASP A 161 -14.40 -2.15 3.25
CA ASP A 161 -14.88 -1.20 4.26
C ASP A 161 -14.14 0.15 4.22
N LEU A 162 -12.80 0.16 4.04
CA LEU A 162 -11.99 1.39 4.02
C LEU A 162 -11.88 2.04 2.64
N SER A 163 -11.41 1.30 1.64
CA SER A 163 -11.16 1.86 0.29
C SER A 163 -12.35 1.78 -0.67
N ALA A 164 -13.37 0.96 -0.36
CA ALA A 164 -14.51 0.68 -1.24
C ALA A 164 -14.12 0.25 -2.68
N HIS A 165 -12.93 -0.33 -2.86
CA HIS A 165 -12.47 -0.82 -4.18
C HIS A 165 -13.10 -2.14 -4.58
N CYS A 166 -13.52 -2.96 -3.61
CA CYS A 166 -14.29 -4.17 -3.82
C CYS A 166 -15.76 -3.94 -3.45
N SER A 167 -16.67 -4.49 -4.24
CA SER A 167 -18.09 -4.50 -3.90
C SER A 167 -18.34 -5.38 -2.68
N ARG A 168 -19.25 -4.93 -1.81
CA ARG A 168 -19.69 -5.74 -0.67
C ARG A 168 -20.46 -6.95 -1.20
N THR A 169 -19.92 -8.15 -1.01
CA THR A 169 -20.65 -9.39 -1.29
C THR A 169 -21.87 -9.42 -0.35
N ARG A 170 -23.06 -9.49 -0.95
CA ARG A 170 -24.34 -9.48 -0.25
C ARG A 170 -24.62 -10.80 0.44
#